data_AF-A0A093YSU9-F1
#
_entry.id   AF-A0A093YSU9-F1
#
_cell.length_a   1.000
_cell.length_b   1.000
_cell.length_c   1.000
_cell.angle_alpha   90.00
_cell.angle_beta   90.00
_cell.angle_gamma   90.00
#
_symmetry.space_group_name_H-M   'P 1'
#
loop_
_entity.id
_entity.type
_entity.pdbx_description
1 polymer ?
#
loop_
_entity_poly.entity_id
_entity_poly.type
_entity_poly.pdbx_seq_one_letter_code
_entity_poly.pdbx_strand_id
1 'polypeptide(L)'
;MKLNLVLVASVLSVLAQANPIDTAEQSPAPPAPVLEALEARADKSCKVTVNNVNCRLGAGTGYKAKYSVDKSYTFGVRCKANGQSVNGNKVWDWIPGWGCWIAAINTSSGCEKNVPWC
;
A
#
# COMPACT_ATOMS: atom_id res chain seq x y z
N MET A 1 47.27 -73.71 -13.22
CA MET A 1 46.14 -72.85 -13.65
C MET A 1 46.53 -71.41 -13.36
N LYS A 2 46.44 -70.55 -14.39
CA LYS A 2 46.75 -69.10 -14.36
C LYS A 2 45.58 -68.32 -13.73
N LEU A 3 45.89 -67.25 -13.00
CA LEU A 3 45.15 -65.95 -12.90
C LEU A 3 46.09 -65.02 -12.06
N ASN A 4 46.80 -63.98 -12.56
CA ASN A 4 46.37 -62.68 -13.12
C ASN A 4 45.33 -62.01 -12.19
N LEU A 5 45.41 -60.75 -11.73
CA LEU A 5 46.02 -59.54 -12.28
C LEU A 5 45.73 -58.34 -11.32
N VAL A 6 46.69 -57.41 -11.23
CA VAL A 6 46.55 -55.93 -11.14
C VAL A 6 46.11 -55.23 -9.83
N LEU A 7 47.10 -54.47 -9.34
CA LEU A 7 47.01 -53.26 -8.52
C LEU A 7 46.26 -52.15 -9.28
N VAL A 8 45.21 -51.57 -8.72
CA VAL A 8 44.74 -50.24 -9.15
C VAL A 8 44.50 -49.37 -7.92
N ALA A 9 45.46 -48.50 -7.64
CA ALA A 9 45.25 -47.36 -6.76
C ALA A 9 44.39 -46.34 -7.52
N SER A 10 43.11 -46.23 -7.15
CA SER A 10 42.18 -45.27 -7.73
C SER A 10 42.43 -43.91 -7.09
N VAL A 11 43.18 -43.05 -7.78
CA VAL A 11 43.29 -41.62 -7.44
C VAL A 11 41.99 -40.97 -7.89
N LEU A 12 41.14 -40.53 -6.95
CA LEU A 12 39.95 -39.73 -7.26
C LEU A 12 40.41 -38.32 -7.68
N SER A 13 40.53 -38.09 -8.98
CA SER A 13 40.64 -36.75 -9.54
C SER A 13 39.27 -36.08 -9.44
N VAL A 14 39.10 -35.16 -8.48
CA VAL A 14 37.95 -34.26 -8.43
C VAL A 14 38.08 -33.29 -9.61
N LEU A 15 37.33 -33.52 -10.69
CA LEU A 15 37.09 -32.50 -11.70
C LEU A 15 36.14 -31.48 -11.09
N ALA A 16 36.68 -30.35 -10.63
CA ALA A 16 35.89 -29.16 -10.37
C ALA A 16 35.22 -28.73 -11.69
N GLN A 17 33.95 -29.06 -11.85
CA GLN A 17 33.14 -28.45 -12.90
C GLN A 17 32.93 -27.01 -12.47
N ALA A 18 33.70 -26.09 -13.06
CA ALA A 18 33.36 -24.69 -13.08
C ALA A 18 32.03 -24.59 -13.84
N ASN A 19 30.92 -24.61 -13.11
CA ASN A 19 29.65 -24.16 -13.67
C ASN A 19 29.91 -22.75 -14.20
N PRO A 20 29.47 -22.41 -15.43
CA PRO A 20 29.48 -21.03 -15.85
C PRO A 20 28.76 -20.23 -14.76
N ILE A 21 29.42 -19.18 -14.26
CA ILE A 21 28.78 -18.18 -13.44
C ILE A 21 27.60 -17.72 -14.29
N ASP A 22 26.41 -18.14 -13.88
CA ASP A 22 25.18 -17.60 -14.41
C ASP A 22 25.38 -16.10 -14.33
N THR A 23 25.42 -15.48 -15.51
CA THR A 23 25.53 -14.04 -15.64
C THR A 23 24.53 -13.50 -14.64
N ALA A 24 24.99 -12.73 -13.65
CA ALA A 24 24.07 -12.03 -12.77
C ALA A 24 23.09 -11.35 -13.71
N GLU A 25 21.88 -11.92 -13.83
CA GLU A 25 20.84 -11.36 -14.65
C GLU A 25 20.71 -9.98 -14.09
N GLN A 26 21.15 -9.04 -14.91
CA GLN A 26 21.17 -7.64 -14.64
C GLN A 26 19.72 -7.31 -14.31
N SER A 27 19.42 -7.30 -13.00
CA SER A 27 18.13 -6.86 -12.49
C SER A 27 17.86 -5.57 -13.25
N PRO A 28 16.80 -5.50 -14.08
CA PRO A 28 16.56 -4.31 -14.85
C PRO A 28 16.56 -3.16 -13.85
N ALA A 29 17.44 -2.18 -14.05
CA ALA A 29 17.39 -0.97 -13.25
C ALA A 29 15.92 -0.51 -13.29
N PRO A 30 15.29 -0.20 -12.14
CA PRO A 30 13.89 0.17 -12.13
C PRO A 30 13.66 1.23 -13.22
N PRO A 31 12.71 1.04 -14.14
CA PRO A 31 12.36 2.15 -15.03
C PRO A 31 11.99 3.31 -14.11
N ALA A 32 12.51 4.52 -14.36
CA ALA A 32 11.82 5.70 -13.84
C ALA A 32 10.34 5.53 -14.24
N PRO A 33 9.40 5.56 -13.28
CA PRO A 33 9.29 6.61 -12.27
C PRO A 33 8.80 6.08 -10.91
N VAL A 34 9.73 5.84 -9.97
CA VAL A 34 9.34 5.74 -8.55
C VAL A 34 8.52 6.95 -8.10
N LEU A 35 8.77 8.15 -8.65
CA LEU A 35 8.05 9.36 -8.28
C LEU A 35 6.58 9.35 -8.73
N GLU A 36 6.27 9.06 -10.00
CA GLU A 36 4.86 9.01 -10.47
C GLU A 36 4.08 7.90 -9.76
N ALA A 37 4.72 6.76 -9.48
CA ALA A 37 4.08 5.68 -8.73
C ALA A 37 3.90 6.01 -7.23
N LEU A 38 4.71 6.92 -6.68
CA LEU A 38 4.53 7.46 -5.31
C LEU A 38 3.43 8.52 -5.29
N GLU A 39 3.37 9.40 -6.30
CA GLU A 39 2.32 10.41 -6.46
C GLU A 39 0.95 9.76 -6.65
N ALA A 40 0.85 8.69 -7.43
CA ALA A 40 -0.38 7.91 -7.60
C ALA A 40 -0.87 7.26 -6.29
N ARG A 41 0.02 7.06 -5.31
CA ARG A 41 -0.29 6.50 -3.99
C ARG A 41 -0.44 7.56 -2.90
N ALA A 42 -0.17 8.83 -3.20
CA ALA A 42 -0.21 9.89 -2.23
C ALA A 42 -1.65 10.17 -1.79
N ASP A 43 -1.88 10.11 -0.49
CA ASP A 43 -3.17 10.52 0.07
C ASP A 43 -3.32 12.04 -0.03
N LYS A 44 -4.54 12.48 -0.32
CA LYS A 44 -4.87 13.90 -0.35
C LYS A 44 -4.92 14.46 1.07
N SER A 45 -4.07 15.44 1.37
CA SER A 45 -4.11 16.13 2.65
C SER A 45 -5.40 16.95 2.81
N CYS A 46 -6.16 16.65 3.85
CA CYS A 46 -7.42 17.29 4.20
C CYS A 46 -7.46 17.62 5.69
N LYS A 47 -8.42 18.45 6.10
CA LYS A 47 -8.56 18.89 7.49
C LYS A 47 -10.01 18.89 7.96
N VAL A 48 -10.27 18.55 9.23
CA VAL A 48 -11.61 18.69 9.82
C VAL A 48 -11.93 20.17 10.08
N THR A 49 -13.13 20.62 9.74
CA THR A 49 -13.55 22.03 9.84
C THR A 49 -14.44 22.35 11.05
N VAL A 50 -14.98 21.33 11.73
CA VAL A 50 -15.85 21.44 12.92
C VAL A 50 -15.39 20.50 14.04
N ASN A 51 -15.86 20.72 15.28
CA ASN A 51 -15.49 19.87 16.43
C ASN A 51 -16.38 18.64 16.53
N ASN A 52 -15.93 17.63 17.30
CA ASN A 52 -16.69 16.42 17.63
C ASN A 52 -17.20 15.63 16.41
N VAL A 53 -16.38 15.52 15.36
CA VAL A 53 -16.73 14.75 14.16
C VAL A 53 -16.43 13.28 14.38
N ASN A 54 -17.45 12.44 14.18
CA ASN A 54 -17.28 10.99 14.29
C ASN A 54 -16.55 10.44 13.06
N CYS A 55 -15.39 9.83 13.27
CA CYS A 55 -14.76 8.96 12.29
C CYS A 55 -15.33 7.55 12.43
N ARG A 56 -15.97 7.00 11.40
CA ARG A 56 -16.82 5.81 11.50
C ARG A 56 -16.28 4.61 10.72
N LEU A 57 -16.63 3.40 11.13
CA LEU A 57 -16.17 2.18 10.45
C LEU A 57 -16.79 1.96 9.05
N GLY A 58 -17.77 2.76 8.66
CA GLY A 58 -18.36 2.76 7.32
C GLY A 58 -18.91 4.12 6.95
N ALA A 59 -19.25 4.29 5.67
CA ALA A 59 -19.79 5.52 5.09
C ALA A 59 -21.26 5.76 5.47
N GLY A 60 -21.53 6.00 6.75
CA GLY A 60 -22.86 6.28 7.25
C GLY A 60 -22.91 6.49 8.76
N THR A 61 -23.95 7.17 9.27
CA THR A 61 -24.04 7.47 10.71
C THR A 61 -24.50 6.27 11.54
N GLY A 62 -25.03 5.22 10.92
CA GLY A 62 -25.35 3.95 11.58
C GLY A 62 -24.12 3.09 11.92
N TYR A 63 -22.96 3.36 11.32
CA TYR A 63 -21.72 2.64 11.64
C TYR A 63 -21.12 3.14 12.95
N LYS A 64 -20.49 2.23 13.71
CA LYS A 64 -19.80 2.55 14.96
C LYS A 64 -18.78 3.68 14.74
N ALA A 65 -18.79 4.68 15.62
CA ALA A 65 -17.74 5.68 15.70
C ALA A 65 -16.47 5.03 16.29
N LYS A 66 -15.37 5.11 15.54
CA LYS A 66 -14.04 4.65 15.97
C LYS A 66 -13.37 5.71 16.84
N TYR A 67 -13.46 6.97 16.42
CA TYR A 67 -12.89 8.14 17.10
C TYR A 67 -13.83 9.34 16.99
N SER A 68 -13.71 10.28 17.93
CA SER A 68 -14.17 11.66 17.76
C SER A 68 -12.96 12.50 17.38
N VAL A 69 -13.10 13.34 16.35
CA VAL A 69 -12.03 14.18 15.81
C VAL A 69 -12.46 15.63 15.87
N ASP A 70 -11.60 16.47 16.43
CA ASP A 70 -11.86 17.90 16.55
C ASP A 70 -11.35 18.71 15.35
N LYS A 71 -11.78 19.97 15.30
CA LYS A 71 -11.38 20.90 14.25
C LYS A 71 -9.86 21.01 14.17
N SER A 72 -9.39 21.27 12.95
CA SER A 72 -7.98 21.49 12.61
C SER A 72 -7.10 20.24 12.55
N TYR A 73 -7.60 19.05 12.90
CA TYR A 73 -6.88 17.81 12.62
C TYR A 73 -6.71 17.61 11.11
N THR A 74 -5.47 17.38 10.69
CA THR A 74 -5.08 17.11 9.31
C THR A 74 -4.84 15.61 9.10
N PHE A 75 -5.23 15.08 7.95
CA PHE A 75 -5.14 13.66 7.63
C PHE A 75 -5.07 13.44 6.11
N GLY A 76 -4.58 12.27 5.71
CA GLY A 76 -4.59 11.83 4.32
C GLY A 76 -5.91 11.13 3.97
N VAL A 77 -6.57 11.58 2.90
CA VAL A 77 -7.73 10.92 2.30
C VAL A 77 -7.28 10.15 1.07
N ARG A 78 -7.59 8.85 1.03
CA ARG A 78 -7.18 7.99 -0.10
C ARG A 78 -8.21 7.93 -1.21
N CYS A 79 -9.47 7.77 -0.82
CA CYS A 79 -10.57 7.67 -1.75
C CYS A 79 -11.85 8.15 -1.05
N LYS A 80 -12.90 8.38 -1.85
CA LYS A 80 -14.21 8.81 -1.38
C LYS A 80 -15.29 7.82 -1.82
N ALA A 81 -16.37 7.72 -1.07
CA ALA A 81 -17.49 6.87 -1.42
C ALA A 81 -18.83 7.57 -1.19
N ASN A 82 -19.86 7.12 -1.90
CA ASN A 82 -21.23 7.49 -1.56
C ASN A 82 -21.70 6.67 -0.37
N GLY A 83 -22.41 7.32 0.54
CA GLY A 83 -22.92 6.73 1.76
C GLY A 83 -24.21 7.40 2.22
N GLN A 84 -24.48 7.28 3.52
CA GLN A 84 -25.62 7.97 4.12
C GLN A 84 -25.49 9.49 3.95
N SER A 85 -26.60 10.18 3.66
CA SER A 85 -26.59 11.63 3.56
C SER A 85 -26.45 12.28 4.94
N VAL A 86 -25.53 13.24 5.05
CA VAL A 86 -25.35 14.14 6.19
C VAL A 86 -25.52 15.56 5.65
N ASN A 87 -26.55 16.27 6.12
CA ASN A 87 -26.88 17.63 5.67
C ASN A 87 -26.93 17.78 4.13
N GLY A 88 -27.52 16.81 3.44
CA GLY A 88 -27.65 16.81 1.98
C GLY A 88 -26.40 16.32 1.21
N ASN A 89 -25.26 16.16 1.87
CA ASN A 89 -24.05 15.62 1.26
C ASN A 89 -23.97 14.10 1.48
N LYS A 90 -23.75 13.32 0.42
CA LYS A 90 -23.65 11.85 0.46
C LYS A 90 -22.22 11.33 0.43
N VAL A 91 -21.22 12.19 0.30
CA VAL A 91 -19.82 11.82 0.14
C VAL A 91 -19.17 11.58 1.51
N TRP A 92 -18.37 10.53 1.60
CA TRP A 92 -17.56 10.18 2.75
C TRP A 92 -16.11 9.97 2.32
N ASP A 93 -15.18 10.46 3.13
CA ASP A 93 -13.73 10.39 2.90
C ASP A 93 -13.15 9.22 3.69
N TRP A 94 -12.40 8.33 3.02
CA TRP A 94 -11.69 7.23 3.68
C TRP A 94 -10.30 7.69 4.14
N ILE A 95 -10.05 7.56 5.44
CA ILE A 95 -8.77 7.90 6.07
C ILE A 95 -8.02 6.60 6.40
N PRO A 96 -7.15 6.10 5.52
CA PRO A 96 -6.43 4.84 5.72
C PRO A 96 -5.55 4.84 6.96
N GLY A 97 -4.92 5.98 7.29
CA GLY A 97 -4.09 6.11 8.50
C GLY A 97 -4.88 5.95 9.80
N TRP A 98 -6.20 6.14 9.76
CA TRP A 98 -7.10 5.97 10.92
C TRP A 98 -7.98 4.72 10.79
N GLY A 99 -8.15 4.20 9.57
CA GLY A 99 -9.03 3.09 9.26
C GLY A 99 -10.50 3.42 9.56
N CYS A 100 -10.96 4.61 9.15
CA CYS A 100 -12.34 5.05 9.31
C CYS A 100 -12.72 6.11 8.26
N TRP A 101 -14.01 6.43 8.22
CA TRP A 101 -14.66 7.35 7.29
C TRP A 101 -15.12 8.62 8.01
N ILE A 102 -14.93 9.78 7.37
CA ILE A 102 -15.53 11.05 7.81
C ILE A 102 -16.49 11.55 6.71
N ALA A 103 -17.65 12.08 7.09
CA ALA A 103 -18.53 12.71 6.13
C ALA A 103 -17.87 13.96 5.54
N ALA A 104 -17.79 14.04 4.21
CA ALA A 104 -17.11 15.08 3.43
C ALA A 104 -17.57 16.50 3.78
N ILE A 105 -18.82 16.66 4.20
CA ILE A 105 -19.35 17.96 4.65
C ILE A 105 -18.57 18.57 5.83
N ASN A 106 -17.82 17.76 6.58
CA ASN A 106 -17.02 18.19 7.72
C ASN A 106 -15.54 18.40 7.39
N THR A 107 -15.11 18.22 6.15
CA THR A 107 -13.72 18.37 5.71
C THR A 107 -13.50 19.71 5.00
N SER A 108 -12.23 20.08 4.84
CA SER A 108 -11.82 21.33 4.19
C SER A 108 -12.28 21.38 2.73
N SER A 109 -12.66 22.56 2.25
CA SER A 109 -13.07 22.75 0.85
C SER A 109 -12.02 22.21 -0.12
N GLY A 110 -12.48 21.48 -1.15
CA GLY A 110 -11.61 20.89 -2.16
C GLY A 110 -10.86 19.63 -1.71
N CYS A 111 -11.17 19.07 -0.54
CA CYS A 111 -10.63 17.79 -0.09
C CYS A 111 -10.83 16.72 -1.18
N GLU A 112 -12.04 16.60 -1.69
CA GLU A 112 -12.56 15.59 -2.61
C GLU A 112 -12.12 15.83 -4.07
N LYS A 113 -11.48 16.98 -4.34
CA LYS A 113 -10.93 17.29 -5.67
C LYS A 113 -9.78 16.35 -5.97
N ASN A 114 -9.90 15.63 -7.09
CA ASN A 114 -8.95 14.62 -7.55
C ASN A 114 -8.75 13.46 -6.56
N VAL A 115 -9.66 13.27 -5.60
CA VAL A 115 -9.73 12.06 -4.78
C VAL A 115 -10.53 11.01 -5.56
N PRO A 116 -9.96 9.81 -5.81
CA PRO A 116 -10.65 8.74 -6.54
C PRO A 116 -11.82 8.18 -5.74
N TRP A 117 -12.75 7.53 -6.43
CA TRP A 117 -13.82 6.78 -5.76
C TRP A 117 -13.27 5.45 -5.23
N CYS A 118 -13.69 5.08 -4.02
CA CYS A 118 -13.77 3.69 -3.60
C CYS A 118 -15.11 3.12 -4.15
#